data_AF-A0A8T2DBI6-F1
#
_entry.id   AF-A0A8T2DBI6-F1
#
_cell.length_a   1.000
_cell.length_b   1.000
_cell.length_c   1.000
_cell.angle_alpha   90.00
_cell.angle_beta   90.00
_cell.angle_gamma   90.00
#
_symmetry.space_group_name_H-M   'P 1'
#
loop_
_entity.id
_entity.type
_entity.pdbx_description
1 polymer ?
#
loop_
_entity_poly.entity_id
_entity_poly.type
_entity_poly.pdbx_seq_one_letter_code
_entity_poly.pdbx_strand_id
1 'polypeptide(L)'
;MRILQNKTMKEQDNQLKIPEPLRADWFMVLVTIQADLIYNALVVLSSPFFLLYRSYRRAVVTVSAAEKAVKRAPARIAGGAGRVVRRTWFGILGACHVSMVMVLALILAVVIGVGIVSLYVEKPVVVRDRLFFDYTEENPSAVFSFDKKKRSFSVPVGHSVHVSLVLWMPESEINRRIGVFQLKVELLSLKGETIARSSQPCMLRFRSKPIRLARTFVMSVPLIAGIANEAQTMRIDALKHQEKMPRTKAVRATLIPRAQTRTLPQLYEAEIVINSKPPWIKRMAYNWKWTLCVWTSMYLYVAILTALLWCFRPVLFPYTSSRTISESENLEIEVVEEEQEQVMERRRRERRNQPRRRNFATTQKSYT
;
A
#
# COMPACT_ATOMS: atom_id res chain seq x y z
N MET A 1 52.39 29.69 40.11
CA MET A 1 52.50 29.30 38.68
C MET A 1 52.04 27.87 38.36
N ARG A 2 52.29 26.85 39.21
CA ARG A 2 51.85 25.45 38.95
C ARG A 2 50.33 25.19 38.98
N ILE A 3 49.54 25.98 39.70
CA ILE A 3 48.09 25.74 39.85
C ILE A 3 47.30 26.16 38.60
N LEU A 4 47.78 27.18 37.86
CA LEU A 4 47.17 27.64 36.61
C LEU A 4 47.52 26.73 35.42
N GLN A 5 48.67 26.05 35.44
CA GLN A 5 49.01 25.03 34.44
C GLN A 5 48.20 23.74 34.59
N ASN A 6 47.89 23.32 35.82
CA ASN A 6 47.06 22.13 36.05
C ASN A 6 45.60 22.33 35.67
N LYS A 7 45.10 23.58 35.76
CA LYS A 7 43.72 23.90 35.35
C LYS A 7 43.57 23.99 33.84
N THR A 8 44.57 24.53 33.16
CA THR A 8 44.63 24.60 31.68
C THR A 8 44.88 23.24 31.04
N MET A 9 45.69 22.35 31.63
CA MET A 9 45.81 20.95 31.15
C MET A 9 44.51 20.15 31.33
N LYS A 10 43.74 20.37 32.41
CA LYS A 10 42.44 19.71 32.61
C LYS A 10 41.34 20.22 31.69
N GLU A 11 41.37 21.50 31.28
CA GLU A 11 40.43 22.06 30.31
C GLU A 11 40.76 21.63 28.87
N GLN A 12 42.04 21.43 28.54
CA GLN A 12 42.44 20.95 27.21
C GLN A 12 42.13 19.46 26.98
N ASP A 13 42.21 18.63 28.03
CA ASP A 13 41.87 17.20 27.94
C ASP A 13 40.35 16.96 27.80
N ASN A 14 39.52 17.91 28.25
CA ASN A 14 38.06 17.84 28.14
C ASN A 14 37.52 18.34 26.78
N GLN A 15 38.34 19.01 25.97
CA GLN A 15 37.96 19.59 24.68
C GLN A 15 38.40 18.74 23.47
N LEU A 16 39.08 17.60 23.70
CA LEU A 16 39.47 16.65 22.65
C LEU A 16 38.69 15.32 22.76
N LYS A 17 37.42 15.37 23.16
CA LYS A 17 36.49 14.27 22.92
C LYS A 17 35.91 14.40 21.52
N ILE A 18 36.59 13.76 20.57
CA ILE A 18 36.04 13.42 19.26
C ILE A 18 34.65 12.82 19.50
N PRO A 19 33.56 13.32 18.88
CA PRO A 19 32.27 12.65 19.00
C PRO A 19 32.45 11.26 18.41
N GLU A 20 32.31 10.24 19.25
CA GLU A 20 32.24 8.86 18.80
C GLU A 20 31.26 8.82 17.62
N PRO A 21 31.61 8.21 16.47
CA PRO A 21 30.67 8.11 15.38
C PRO A 21 29.42 7.47 15.97
N LEU A 22 28.24 8.04 15.71
CA LEU A 22 26.94 7.54 16.15
C LEU A 22 26.89 6.06 15.79
N ARG A 23 27.43 5.21 16.67
CA ARG A 23 27.68 3.83 16.37
C ARG A 23 26.29 3.30 16.34
N ALA A 24 25.93 2.79 15.18
CA ALA A 24 24.63 2.25 14.93
C ALA A 24 24.53 0.93 15.72
N ASP A 25 24.76 0.97 17.04
CA ASP A 25 24.72 -0.17 17.95
C ASP A 25 23.30 -0.68 17.99
N TRP A 26 22.30 0.22 17.96
CA TRP A 26 20.91 -0.17 17.77
C TRP A 26 20.66 -0.83 16.41
N PHE A 27 21.36 -0.43 15.33
CA PHE A 27 21.24 -1.03 14.01
C PHE A 27 21.96 -2.38 13.94
N MET A 28 23.15 -2.50 14.51
CA MET A 28 23.90 -3.76 14.60
C MET A 28 23.18 -4.75 15.49
N VAL A 29 22.55 -4.29 16.59
CA VAL A 29 21.64 -5.08 17.43
C VAL A 29 20.39 -5.49 16.65
N LEU A 30 19.81 -4.61 15.83
CA LEU A 30 18.67 -4.95 14.98
C LEU A 30 19.05 -5.98 13.91
N VAL A 31 20.23 -5.82 13.30
CA VAL A 31 20.77 -6.73 12.27
C VAL A 31 21.14 -8.08 12.89
N THR A 32 21.72 -8.12 14.09
CA THR A 32 21.99 -9.39 14.78
C THR A 32 20.70 -10.08 15.22
N ILE A 33 19.70 -9.35 15.72
CA ILE A 33 18.38 -9.91 16.03
C ILE A 33 17.70 -10.46 14.76
N GLN A 34 17.79 -9.75 13.63
CA GLN A 34 17.28 -10.23 12.35
C GLN A 34 18.05 -11.45 11.84
N ALA A 35 19.38 -11.46 11.97
CA ALA A 35 20.23 -12.59 11.60
C ALA A 35 19.96 -13.82 12.47
N ASP A 36 19.77 -13.65 13.79
CA ASP A 36 19.42 -14.73 14.72
C ASP A 36 18.01 -15.26 14.45
N LEU A 37 17.06 -14.41 14.08
CA LEU A 37 15.72 -14.83 13.68
C LEU A 37 15.77 -15.64 12.37
N ILE A 38 16.56 -15.20 11.39
CA ILE A 38 16.77 -15.91 10.12
C ILE A 38 17.51 -17.24 10.37
N TYR A 39 18.55 -17.25 11.19
CA TYR A 39 19.31 -18.45 11.55
C TYR A 39 18.41 -19.48 12.24
N ASN A 40 17.64 -19.06 13.25
CA ASN A 40 16.70 -19.95 13.94
C ASN A 40 15.58 -20.42 13.01
N ALA A 41 15.07 -19.58 12.11
CA ALA A 41 14.10 -20.00 11.10
C ALA A 41 14.68 -21.04 10.14
N LEU A 42 15.93 -20.86 9.68
CA LEU A 42 16.64 -21.82 8.84
C LEU A 42 16.93 -23.13 9.57
N VAL A 43 17.28 -23.08 10.85
CA VAL A 43 17.49 -24.26 11.70
C VAL A 43 16.18 -25.02 11.94
N VAL A 44 15.07 -24.31 12.15
CA VAL A 44 13.74 -24.91 12.29
C VAL A 44 13.24 -25.48 10.97
N LEU A 45 13.52 -24.83 9.83
CA LEU A 45 13.19 -25.36 8.51
C LEU A 45 14.05 -26.58 8.13
N SER A 46 15.32 -26.58 8.50
CA SER A 46 16.26 -27.67 8.19
C SER A 46 16.16 -28.85 9.14
N SER A 47 15.64 -28.65 10.36
CA SER A 47 15.31 -29.70 11.35
C SER A 47 14.50 -30.88 10.77
N PRO A 48 13.36 -30.67 10.08
CA PRO A 48 12.61 -31.76 9.46
C PRO A 48 13.39 -32.43 8.33
N PHE A 49 14.21 -31.70 7.56
CA PHE A 49 15.09 -32.29 6.54
C PHE A 49 16.22 -33.12 7.15
N PHE A 50 16.79 -32.70 8.29
CA PHE A 50 17.82 -33.45 9.00
C PHE A 50 17.24 -34.72 9.63
N LEU A 51 16.01 -34.65 10.15
CA LEU A 51 15.27 -35.80 10.64
C LEU A 51 14.87 -36.75 9.50
N LEU A 52 14.50 -36.24 8.33
CA LEU A 52 14.26 -37.01 7.10
C LEU A 52 15.55 -37.64 6.55
N TYR A 53 16.67 -36.93 6.59
CA TYR A 53 17.98 -37.48 6.18
C TYR A 53 18.44 -38.56 7.15
N ARG A 54 18.24 -38.35 8.46
CA ARG A 54 18.54 -39.36 9.50
C ARG A 54 17.60 -40.56 9.41
N SER A 55 16.32 -40.34 9.07
CA SER A 55 15.37 -41.43 8.84
C SER A 55 15.65 -42.16 7.54
N TYR A 56 16.11 -41.48 6.47
CA TYR A 56 16.57 -42.08 5.22
C TYR A 56 17.85 -42.89 5.42
N ARG A 57 18.84 -42.36 6.15
CA ARG A 57 20.05 -43.13 6.51
C ARG A 57 19.70 -44.34 7.37
N ARG A 58 18.83 -44.17 8.37
CA ARG A 58 18.33 -45.30 9.16
C ARG A 58 17.57 -46.28 8.28
N ALA A 59 16.73 -45.82 7.35
CA ALA A 59 15.99 -46.64 6.42
C ALA A 59 16.95 -47.44 5.52
N VAL A 60 17.98 -46.82 4.96
CA VAL A 60 19.01 -47.47 4.13
C VAL A 60 19.82 -48.50 4.93
N VAL A 61 20.19 -48.19 6.18
CA VAL A 61 20.87 -49.14 7.09
C VAL A 61 19.92 -50.26 7.54
N THR A 62 18.64 -49.95 7.76
CA THR A 62 17.63 -50.95 8.07
C THR A 62 17.18 -51.72 6.85
N VAL A 63 17.34 -51.23 5.62
CA VAL A 63 16.99 -51.95 4.40
C VAL A 63 18.07 -52.99 4.10
N SER A 64 19.36 -52.68 4.35
CA SER A 64 20.43 -53.70 4.27
C SER A 64 20.43 -54.67 5.45
N ALA A 65 20.02 -54.24 6.65
CA ALA A 65 19.78 -55.13 7.79
C ALA A 65 18.46 -55.91 7.68
N ALA A 66 17.41 -55.33 7.08
CA ALA A 66 16.12 -55.97 6.81
C ALA A 66 16.20 -56.91 5.63
N GLU A 67 17.05 -56.70 4.63
CA GLU A 67 17.30 -57.70 3.60
C GLU A 67 17.83 -59.02 4.21
N LYS A 68 18.61 -58.92 5.30
CA LYS A 68 19.01 -60.07 6.15
C LYS A 68 17.89 -60.57 7.09
N ALA A 69 17.02 -59.70 7.60
CA ALA A 69 15.96 -60.08 8.54
C ALA A 69 14.62 -60.46 7.88
N VAL A 70 14.40 -60.15 6.60
CA VAL A 70 13.18 -60.47 5.82
C VAL A 70 13.02 -61.98 5.59
N LYS A 71 14.04 -62.79 5.93
CA LYS A 71 13.90 -64.25 6.04
C LYS A 71 13.19 -64.73 7.33
N ARG A 72 12.83 -63.85 8.29
CA ARG A 72 12.03 -64.18 9.48
C ARG A 72 11.10 -63.00 9.83
N ALA A 73 9.83 -63.10 9.46
CA ALA A 73 8.75 -62.12 9.72
C ALA A 73 8.45 -61.91 11.24
N PRO A 74 7.51 -61.04 11.72
CA PRO A 74 6.49 -60.25 11.03
C PRO A 74 6.17 -58.79 11.55
N ALA A 75 5.47 -58.03 10.69
CA ALA A 75 4.39 -57.04 10.90
C ALA A 75 4.18 -56.31 12.26
N ARG A 76 5.16 -55.55 12.79
CA ARG A 76 4.93 -54.56 13.88
C ARG A 76 5.09 -53.09 13.48
N ILE A 77 5.20 -52.77 12.19
CA ILE A 77 5.55 -51.42 11.70
C ILE A 77 4.32 -50.53 11.47
N ALA A 78 3.10 -51.08 11.45
CA ALA A 78 1.87 -50.33 11.16
C ALA A 78 1.51 -49.29 12.25
N GLY A 79 1.78 -49.58 13.53
CA GLY A 79 1.43 -48.68 14.65
C GLY A 79 2.30 -47.42 14.76
N GLY A 80 3.56 -47.49 14.31
CA GLY A 80 4.50 -46.37 14.34
C GLY A 80 4.31 -45.40 13.16
N ALA A 81 4.06 -45.94 11.96
CA ALA A 81 3.83 -45.14 10.76
C ALA A 81 2.61 -44.21 10.90
N GLY A 82 1.50 -44.71 11.46
CA GLY A 82 0.28 -43.90 11.65
C GLY A 82 0.40 -42.76 12.66
N ARG A 83 1.36 -42.83 13.59
CA ARG A 83 1.65 -41.76 14.57
C ARG A 83 2.52 -40.66 13.95
N VAL A 84 3.46 -41.03 13.07
CA VAL A 84 4.29 -40.10 12.31
C VAL A 84 3.44 -39.36 11.26
N VAL A 85 2.58 -40.08 10.52
CA VAL A 85 1.67 -39.50 9.51
C VAL A 85 0.71 -38.49 10.13
N ARG A 86 0.13 -38.78 11.30
CA ARG A 86 -0.73 -37.83 12.02
C ARG A 86 0.04 -36.57 12.42
N ARG A 87 1.28 -36.71 12.91
CA ARG A 87 2.10 -35.57 13.35
C ARG A 87 2.55 -34.68 12.19
N THR A 88 2.83 -35.25 11.02
CA THR A 88 3.10 -34.48 9.79
C THR A 88 1.86 -33.79 9.24
N TRP A 89 0.67 -34.41 9.36
CA TRP A 89 -0.59 -33.83 8.90
C TRP A 89 -0.98 -32.55 9.65
N PHE A 90 -0.81 -32.53 10.98
CA PHE A 90 -1.05 -31.33 11.79
C PHE A 90 -0.09 -30.18 11.44
N GLY A 91 1.15 -30.49 11.05
CA GLY A 91 2.11 -29.48 10.59
C GLY A 91 1.73 -28.85 9.25
N ILE A 92 1.28 -29.66 8.29
CA ILE A 92 0.82 -29.18 6.98
C ILE A 92 -0.44 -28.34 7.11
N LEU A 93 -1.42 -28.77 7.93
CA LEU A 93 -2.62 -27.98 8.23
C LEU A 93 -2.28 -26.63 8.86
N GLY A 94 -1.34 -26.60 9.80
CA GLY A 94 -0.84 -25.36 10.41
C GLY A 94 -0.19 -24.44 9.38
N ALA A 95 0.65 -24.98 8.49
CA ALA A 95 1.29 -24.21 7.42
C ALA A 95 0.26 -23.64 6.43
N CYS A 96 -0.75 -24.42 6.02
CA CYS A 96 -1.83 -23.96 5.17
C CYS A 96 -2.65 -22.85 5.84
N HIS A 97 -2.97 -22.99 7.13
CA HIS A 97 -3.68 -21.97 7.90
C HIS A 97 -2.88 -20.66 7.99
N VAL A 98 -1.60 -20.73 8.35
CA VAL A 98 -0.72 -19.55 8.42
C VAL A 98 -0.58 -18.91 7.03
N SER A 99 -0.42 -19.70 5.97
CA SER A 99 -0.37 -19.21 4.60
C SER A 99 -1.65 -18.48 4.22
N MET A 100 -2.83 -19.01 4.56
CA MET A 100 -4.11 -18.38 4.28
C MET A 100 -4.25 -17.04 5.01
N VAL A 101 -3.88 -16.98 6.28
CA VAL A 101 -3.91 -15.75 7.08
C VAL A 101 -2.98 -14.68 6.50
N MET A 102 -1.78 -15.06 6.07
CA MET A 102 -0.81 -14.14 5.45
C MET A 102 -1.31 -13.56 4.13
N VAL A 103 -1.92 -14.39 3.29
CA VAL A 103 -2.52 -13.95 2.02
C VAL A 103 -3.68 -12.98 2.28
N LEU A 104 -4.55 -13.28 3.26
CA LEU A 104 -5.65 -12.40 3.63
C LEU A 104 -5.14 -11.05 4.15
N ALA A 105 -4.10 -11.05 4.99
CA ALA A 105 -3.46 -9.84 5.49
C ALA A 105 -2.85 -8.99 4.36
N LEU A 106 -2.24 -9.63 3.36
CA LEU A 106 -1.73 -8.94 2.17
C LEU A 106 -2.85 -8.27 1.38
N ILE A 107 -3.94 -8.99 1.10
CA ILE A 107 -5.10 -8.44 0.39
C ILE A 107 -5.67 -7.24 1.13
N LEU A 108 -5.84 -7.36 2.46
CA LEU A 108 -6.33 -6.28 3.31
C LEU A 108 -5.39 -5.05 3.24
N ALA A 109 -4.08 -5.26 3.34
CA ALA A 109 -3.09 -4.20 3.27
C ALA A 109 -3.09 -3.48 1.91
N VAL A 110 -3.28 -4.22 0.81
CA VAL A 110 -3.40 -3.64 -0.53
C VAL A 110 -4.68 -2.82 -0.66
N VAL A 111 -5.83 -3.38 -0.25
CA VAL A 111 -7.13 -2.67 -0.35
C VAL A 111 -7.13 -1.38 0.46
N ILE A 112 -6.66 -1.43 1.71
CA ILE A 112 -6.57 -0.26 2.57
C ILE A 112 -5.51 0.72 2.04
N GLY A 113 -4.34 0.23 1.59
CA GLY A 113 -3.28 1.07 1.03
C GLY A 113 -3.73 1.84 -0.22
N VAL A 114 -4.42 1.17 -1.14
CA VAL A 114 -5.07 1.80 -2.31
C VAL A 114 -6.11 2.82 -1.85
N GLY A 115 -6.93 2.48 -0.86
CA GLY A 115 -7.95 3.37 -0.29
C GLY A 115 -7.36 4.66 0.26
N ILE A 116 -6.32 4.57 1.09
CA ILE A 116 -5.63 5.72 1.68
C ILE A 116 -5.05 6.63 0.59
N VAL A 117 -4.33 6.06 -0.39
CA VAL A 117 -3.74 6.83 -1.48
C VAL A 117 -4.82 7.46 -2.37
N SER A 118 -5.91 6.74 -2.64
CA SER A 118 -7.03 7.26 -3.41
C SER A 118 -7.75 8.42 -2.70
N LEU A 119 -7.76 8.47 -1.37
CA LEU A 119 -8.32 9.58 -0.61
C LEU A 119 -7.42 10.82 -0.61
N TYR A 120 -6.10 10.60 -0.61
CA TYR A 120 -5.12 11.70 -0.62
C TYR A 120 -4.91 12.31 -2.02
N VAL A 121 -5.00 11.48 -3.07
CA VAL A 121 -4.73 11.89 -4.44
C VAL A 121 -5.96 12.62 -5.03
N GLU A 122 -5.89 13.94 -5.00
CA GLU A 122 -6.90 14.81 -5.59
C GLU A 122 -6.82 14.79 -7.13
N LYS A 123 -7.93 14.50 -7.79
CA LYS A 123 -7.99 14.36 -9.25
C LYS A 123 -8.04 15.75 -9.93
N PRO A 124 -7.35 15.96 -11.06
CA PRO A 124 -7.55 17.16 -11.87
C PRO A 124 -8.98 17.11 -12.41
N VAL A 125 -9.67 18.25 -12.41
CA VAL A 125 -11.03 18.29 -12.91
C VAL A 125 -11.10 19.04 -14.22
N VAL A 126 -11.66 18.36 -15.21
CA VAL A 126 -11.96 18.91 -16.52
C VAL A 126 -13.47 18.96 -16.66
N VAL A 127 -14.01 20.16 -16.79
CA VAL A 127 -15.42 20.38 -17.11
C VAL A 127 -15.51 20.94 -18.52
N ARG A 128 -16.39 20.36 -19.31
CA ARG A 128 -16.74 20.85 -20.63
C ARG A 128 -18.25 20.95 -20.71
N ASP A 129 -18.75 22.12 -21.05
CA ASP A 129 -20.19 22.37 -21.10
C ASP A 129 -20.55 23.40 -22.15
N ARG A 130 -21.80 23.36 -22.62
CA ARG A 130 -22.29 24.30 -23.64
C ARG A 130 -22.65 25.63 -23.00
N LEU A 131 -22.32 26.72 -23.68
CA LEU A 131 -22.71 28.08 -23.35
C LEU A 131 -23.73 28.57 -24.36
N PHE A 132 -24.78 29.19 -23.84
CA PHE A 132 -25.80 29.87 -24.62
C PHE A 132 -25.67 31.36 -24.35
N PHE A 133 -25.35 32.10 -25.41
CA PHE A 133 -25.28 33.56 -25.37
C PHE A 133 -26.68 34.15 -25.50
N ASP A 134 -27.02 35.07 -24.60
CA ASP A 134 -28.25 35.83 -24.68
C ASP A 134 -28.04 37.06 -25.56
N TYR A 135 -28.73 37.10 -26.71
CA TYR A 135 -28.63 38.19 -27.69
C TYR A 135 -29.68 39.29 -27.47
N THR A 136 -30.42 39.25 -26.36
CA THR A 136 -31.30 40.37 -25.98
C THR A 136 -30.51 41.57 -25.45
N GLU A 137 -29.31 41.34 -24.94
CA GLU A 137 -28.39 42.36 -24.45
C GLU A 137 -27.50 42.91 -25.59
N GLU A 138 -27.09 44.19 -25.51
CA GLU A 138 -26.16 44.78 -26.49
C GLU A 138 -24.82 44.03 -26.57
N ASN A 139 -24.37 43.51 -25.43
CA ASN A 139 -23.18 42.67 -25.33
C ASN A 139 -23.61 41.29 -24.86
N PRO A 140 -23.77 40.31 -25.77
CA PRO A 140 -24.40 39.07 -25.41
C PRO A 140 -23.56 38.33 -24.37
N SER A 141 -24.21 37.93 -23.29
CA SER A 141 -23.58 37.29 -22.16
C SER A 141 -24.10 35.86 -21.97
N ALA A 142 -23.22 34.99 -21.50
CA ALA A 142 -23.50 33.59 -21.22
C ALA A 142 -22.96 33.26 -19.84
N VAL A 143 -23.81 32.69 -18.98
CA VAL A 143 -23.43 32.33 -17.60
C VAL A 143 -23.43 30.82 -17.44
N PHE A 144 -22.27 30.27 -17.09
CA PHE A 144 -22.11 28.89 -16.68
C PHE A 144 -22.12 28.80 -15.16
N SER A 145 -23.01 27.98 -14.59
CA SER A 145 -23.05 27.70 -13.15
C SER A 145 -22.47 26.32 -12.83
N PHE A 146 -21.67 26.26 -11.77
CA PHE A 146 -21.09 25.03 -11.22
C PHE A 146 -22.11 24.14 -10.50
N ASP A 147 -23.25 24.72 -10.13
CA ASP A 147 -24.31 24.09 -9.36
C ASP A 147 -25.43 23.60 -10.28
N LYS A 148 -25.17 22.52 -11.02
CA LYS A 148 -26.21 21.85 -11.81
C LYS A 148 -26.87 20.79 -10.93
N LYS A 149 -28.22 20.78 -10.88
CA LYS A 149 -29.09 19.92 -10.03
C LYS A 149 -28.74 18.42 -9.96
N LYS A 150 -27.94 17.88 -10.88
CA LYS A 150 -27.52 16.47 -10.91
C LYS A 150 -26.06 16.23 -10.51
N ARG A 151 -25.19 17.24 -10.55
CA ARG A 151 -23.76 17.16 -10.17
C ARG A 151 -23.27 18.54 -9.74
N SER A 152 -23.10 18.75 -8.43
CA SER A 152 -22.43 19.94 -7.91
C SER A 152 -20.93 19.81 -8.20
N PHE A 153 -20.46 20.49 -9.24
CA PHE A 153 -19.05 20.48 -9.55
C PHE A 153 -18.38 21.71 -8.93
N SER A 154 -17.65 21.55 -7.83
CA SER A 154 -16.89 22.65 -7.23
C SER A 154 -15.40 22.42 -7.41
N VAL A 155 -14.71 23.45 -7.91
CA VAL A 155 -13.25 23.44 -7.94
C VAL A 155 -12.74 23.50 -6.49
N PRO A 156 -11.85 22.58 -6.07
CA PRO A 156 -11.24 22.64 -4.75
C PRO A 156 -10.39 23.91 -4.56
N VAL A 157 -10.38 24.43 -3.33
CA VAL A 157 -9.56 25.59 -2.96
C VAL A 157 -8.07 25.27 -3.14
N GLY A 158 -7.30 26.22 -3.67
CA GLY A 158 -5.87 26.07 -3.93
C GLY A 158 -5.52 25.44 -5.29
N HIS A 159 -6.51 25.02 -6.08
CA HIS A 159 -6.27 24.60 -7.47
C HIS A 159 -6.03 25.80 -8.38
N SER A 160 -5.19 25.63 -9.38
CA SER A 160 -5.07 26.59 -10.48
C SER A 160 -6.13 26.28 -11.54
N VAL A 161 -7.10 27.17 -11.69
CA VAL A 161 -8.18 27.09 -12.67
C VAL A 161 -7.74 27.76 -13.96
N HIS A 162 -7.87 27.01 -15.05
CA HIS A 162 -7.70 27.49 -16.40
C HIS A 162 -9.05 27.43 -17.11
N VAL A 163 -9.62 28.59 -17.41
CA VAL A 163 -10.86 28.71 -18.18
C VAL A 163 -10.49 29.00 -19.63
N SER A 164 -10.87 28.09 -20.51
CA SER A 164 -10.79 28.24 -21.95
C SER A 164 -12.21 28.28 -22.53
N LEU A 165 -12.43 29.08 -23.58
CA LEU A 165 -13.67 29.11 -24.34
C LEU A 165 -13.42 28.53 -25.73
N VAL A 166 -14.31 27.68 -26.20
CA VAL A 166 -14.29 27.09 -27.55
C VAL A 166 -15.50 27.63 -28.30
N LEU A 167 -15.25 28.44 -29.32
CA LEU A 167 -16.27 29.05 -30.15
C LEU A 167 -16.30 28.35 -31.51
N TRP A 168 -17.47 27.84 -31.91
CA TRP A 168 -17.70 27.28 -33.23
C TRP A 168 -18.43 28.31 -34.10
N MET A 169 -17.73 28.79 -35.14
CA MET A 169 -18.16 29.92 -35.97
C MET A 169 -18.19 29.53 -37.46
N PRO A 170 -19.20 29.96 -38.24
CA PRO A 170 -19.14 29.88 -39.70
C PRO A 170 -18.05 30.80 -40.27
N GLU A 171 -17.46 30.40 -41.40
CA GLU A 171 -16.60 31.27 -42.21
C GLU A 171 -17.43 32.25 -43.08
N SER A 172 -18.45 32.89 -42.52
CA SER A 172 -19.37 33.80 -43.25
C SER A 172 -18.71 35.14 -43.65
N GLU A 173 -19.25 35.81 -44.67
CA GLU A 173 -18.81 37.16 -45.09
C GLU A 173 -18.80 38.15 -43.90
N ILE A 174 -19.82 38.08 -43.05
CA ILE A 174 -20.00 38.91 -41.86
C ILE A 174 -18.88 38.62 -40.86
N ASN A 175 -18.67 37.35 -40.49
CA ASN A 175 -17.61 36.95 -39.55
C ASN A 175 -16.21 37.32 -40.03
N ARG A 176 -15.99 37.28 -41.34
CA ARG A 176 -14.72 37.71 -41.94
C ARG A 176 -14.51 39.22 -41.87
N ARG A 177 -15.57 40.02 -41.99
CA ARG A 177 -15.51 41.49 -41.97
C ARG A 177 -15.44 42.09 -40.56
N ILE A 178 -15.97 41.40 -39.54
CA ILE A 178 -15.92 41.85 -38.14
C ILE A 178 -14.48 42.06 -37.68
N GLY A 179 -13.56 41.19 -38.10
CA GLY A 179 -12.16 41.25 -37.70
C GLY A 179 -12.00 40.90 -36.22
N VAL A 180 -11.46 41.83 -35.43
CA VAL A 180 -11.18 41.64 -34.00
C VAL A 180 -12.43 41.96 -33.19
N PHE A 181 -12.83 41.04 -32.31
CA PHE A 181 -13.82 41.25 -31.25
C PHE A 181 -13.18 40.95 -29.90
N GLN A 182 -13.75 41.47 -28.82
CA GLN A 182 -13.21 41.32 -27.48
C GLN A 182 -14.01 40.25 -26.72
N LEU A 183 -13.33 39.25 -26.18
CA LEU A 183 -13.94 38.25 -25.29
C LEU A 183 -13.63 38.61 -23.84
N LYS A 184 -14.67 38.94 -23.07
CA LYS A 184 -14.56 39.21 -21.64
C LYS A 184 -15.07 38.01 -20.84
N VAL A 185 -14.26 37.51 -19.92
CA VAL A 185 -14.61 36.38 -19.04
C VAL A 185 -14.42 36.79 -17.60
N GLU A 186 -15.43 36.52 -16.77
CA GLU A 186 -15.49 36.89 -15.37
C GLU A 186 -15.83 35.67 -14.51
N LEU A 187 -15.07 35.46 -13.44
CA LEU A 187 -15.40 34.48 -12.39
C LEU A 187 -16.29 35.17 -11.36
N LEU A 188 -17.44 34.57 -11.09
CA LEU A 188 -18.44 35.09 -10.16
C LEU A 188 -18.44 34.27 -8.87
N SER A 189 -18.45 34.97 -7.74
CA SER A 189 -18.60 34.45 -6.39
C SER A 189 -20.05 33.98 -6.12
N LEU A 190 -20.27 33.32 -4.98
CA LEU A 190 -21.60 32.98 -4.47
C LEU A 190 -22.55 34.20 -4.38
N LYS A 191 -21.99 35.37 -4.06
CA LYS A 191 -22.74 36.63 -3.94
C LYS A 191 -22.95 37.37 -5.28
N GLY A 192 -22.43 36.84 -6.39
CA GLY A 192 -22.44 37.50 -7.70
C GLY A 192 -21.30 38.51 -7.91
N GLU A 193 -20.41 38.68 -6.94
CA GLU A 193 -19.23 39.55 -7.06
C GLU A 193 -18.19 38.97 -8.01
N THR A 194 -17.52 39.82 -8.80
CA THR A 194 -16.46 39.41 -9.72
C THR A 194 -15.15 39.15 -8.96
N ILE A 195 -14.71 37.88 -8.91
CA ILE A 195 -13.45 37.48 -8.25
C ILE A 195 -12.25 37.80 -9.14
N ALA A 196 -12.37 37.43 -10.41
CA ALA A 196 -11.35 37.64 -11.42
C ALA A 196 -12.00 37.96 -12.75
N ARG A 197 -11.34 38.80 -13.53
CA ARG A 197 -11.79 39.19 -14.87
C ARG A 197 -10.62 39.10 -15.83
N SER A 198 -10.91 38.69 -17.06
CA SER A 198 -9.99 38.77 -18.18
C SER A 198 -10.74 39.28 -19.39
N SER A 199 -10.05 40.04 -20.22
CA SER A 199 -10.59 40.58 -21.46
C SER A 199 -9.51 40.46 -22.52
N GLN A 200 -9.75 39.65 -23.55
CA GLN A 200 -8.77 39.37 -24.59
C GLN A 200 -9.35 39.67 -25.98
N PRO A 201 -8.58 40.33 -26.86
CA PRO A 201 -8.97 40.48 -28.26
C PRO A 201 -8.84 39.14 -28.98
N CYS A 202 -9.85 38.81 -29.78
CA CYS A 202 -10.01 37.56 -30.50
C CYS A 202 -10.37 37.87 -31.95
N MET A 203 -9.86 37.07 -32.90
CA MET A 203 -10.16 37.24 -34.32
C MET A 203 -10.26 35.88 -35.00
N LEU A 204 -11.20 35.76 -35.95
CA LEU A 204 -11.30 34.57 -36.80
C LEU A 204 -9.99 34.39 -37.58
N ARG A 205 -9.55 33.14 -37.79
CA ARG A 205 -8.29 32.91 -38.48
C ARG A 205 -8.41 33.35 -39.93
N PHE A 206 -7.60 34.33 -40.32
CA PHE A 206 -7.63 34.84 -41.67
C PHE A 206 -7.20 33.77 -42.68
N ARG A 207 -7.97 33.66 -43.77
CA ARG A 207 -7.66 32.85 -44.95
C ARG A 207 -7.85 33.71 -46.19
N SER A 208 -6.86 33.72 -47.07
CA SER A 208 -6.93 34.49 -48.31
C SER A 208 -7.98 33.90 -49.27
N LYS A 209 -8.54 34.75 -50.15
CA LYS A 209 -9.51 34.34 -51.17
C LYS A 209 -9.06 33.11 -52.00
N PRO A 210 -7.85 33.06 -52.59
CA PRO A 210 -7.43 31.92 -53.39
C PRO A 210 -7.33 30.62 -52.57
N ILE A 211 -6.84 30.69 -51.33
CA ILE A 211 -6.76 29.51 -50.43
C ILE A 211 -8.15 28.97 -50.11
N ARG A 212 -9.14 29.85 -49.91
CA ARG A 212 -10.52 29.43 -49.66
C ARG A 212 -11.12 28.74 -50.88
N LEU A 213 -10.95 29.32 -52.07
CA LEU A 213 -11.42 28.71 -53.32
C LEU A 213 -10.79 27.34 -53.56
N ALA A 214 -9.47 27.22 -53.37
CA ALA A 214 -8.77 25.94 -53.48
C ALA A 214 -9.28 24.92 -52.45
N ARG A 215 -9.52 25.34 -51.20
CA ARG A 215 -10.07 24.46 -50.16
C ARG A 215 -11.48 24.01 -50.50
N THR A 216 -12.37 24.91 -50.93
CA THR A 216 -13.73 24.57 -51.33
C THR A 216 -13.73 23.65 -52.55
N PHE A 217 -12.80 23.84 -53.49
CA PHE A 217 -12.64 22.94 -54.63
C PHE A 217 -12.20 21.53 -54.21
N VAL A 218 -11.17 21.42 -53.36
CA VAL A 218 -10.68 20.14 -52.84
C VAL A 218 -11.72 19.46 -51.94
N MET A 219 -12.45 20.23 -51.13
CA MET A 219 -13.50 19.75 -50.22
C MET A 219 -14.88 19.70 -50.87
N SER A 220 -15.00 19.88 -52.19
CA SER A 220 -16.28 19.97 -52.90
C SER A 220 -17.17 18.74 -52.66
N VAL A 221 -16.61 17.54 -52.81
CA VAL A 221 -17.33 16.27 -52.59
C VAL A 221 -17.77 16.13 -51.12
N PRO A 222 -16.89 16.26 -50.10
CA PRO A 222 -17.31 16.22 -48.69
C PRO A 222 -18.34 17.29 -48.29
N LEU A 223 -18.29 18.49 -48.88
CA LEU A 223 -19.21 19.59 -48.58
C LEU A 223 -20.61 19.31 -49.13
N ILE A 224 -20.71 18.86 -50.39
CA ILE A 224 -22.00 18.50 -51.01
C ILE A 224 -22.60 17.27 -50.31
N ALA A 225 -21.77 16.31 -49.91
CA ALA A 225 -22.19 15.15 -49.15
C ALA A 225 -22.61 15.47 -47.70
N GLY A 226 -22.42 16.70 -47.21
CA GLY A 226 -22.77 17.11 -45.85
C GLY A 226 -21.86 16.54 -44.76
N ILE A 227 -20.71 15.95 -45.13
CA ILE A 227 -19.73 15.37 -44.19
C ILE A 227 -18.83 16.48 -43.61
N ALA A 228 -18.52 17.49 -44.43
CA ALA A 228 -17.72 18.64 -44.04
C ALA A 228 -18.59 19.91 -43.95
N ASN A 229 -18.17 20.86 -43.11
CA ASN A 229 -18.82 22.14 -42.93
C ASN A 229 -17.83 23.30 -43.13
N GLU A 230 -18.32 24.43 -43.66
CA GLU A 230 -17.55 25.67 -43.80
C GLU A 230 -17.49 26.46 -42.48
N ALA A 231 -17.07 25.79 -41.41
CA ALA A 231 -17.00 26.33 -40.07
C ALA A 231 -15.59 26.17 -39.49
N GLN A 232 -15.27 27.04 -38.54
CA GLN A 232 -14.02 27.06 -37.81
C GLN A 232 -14.28 26.99 -36.30
N THR A 233 -13.52 26.13 -35.63
CA THR A 233 -13.46 26.10 -34.16
C THR A 233 -12.29 26.96 -33.67
N MET A 234 -12.57 27.89 -32.76
CA MET A 234 -11.60 28.79 -32.16
C MET A 234 -11.53 28.53 -30.65
N ARG A 235 -10.37 28.08 -30.16
CA ARG A 235 -10.10 27.89 -28.73
C ARG A 235 -9.33 29.10 -28.18
N ILE A 236 -9.84 29.69 -27.12
CA ILE A 236 -9.31 30.90 -26.48
C ILE A 236 -9.03 30.60 -25.02
N ASP A 237 -7.80 30.79 -24.58
CA ASP A 237 -7.43 30.65 -23.17
C ASP A 237 -7.70 31.94 -22.41
N ALA A 238 -8.95 32.07 -21.95
CA ALA A 238 -9.47 33.32 -21.45
C ALA A 238 -8.88 33.72 -20.09
N LEU A 239 -8.77 32.80 -19.13
CA LEU A 239 -8.39 33.15 -17.76
C LEU A 239 -7.61 32.03 -17.05
N LYS A 240 -6.53 32.43 -16.35
CA LYS A 240 -5.81 31.59 -15.40
C LYS A 240 -5.89 32.22 -14.02
N HIS A 241 -6.52 31.55 -13.07
CA HIS A 241 -6.71 32.05 -11.71
C HIS A 241 -6.41 30.94 -10.70
N GLN A 242 -5.85 31.28 -9.53
CA GLN A 242 -5.73 30.31 -8.43
C GLN A 242 -6.94 30.45 -7.52
N GLU A 243 -7.66 29.36 -7.32
CA GLU A 243 -8.89 29.34 -6.53
C GLU A 243 -8.59 29.67 -5.07
N LYS A 244 -9.11 30.79 -4.59
CA LYS A 244 -9.03 31.25 -3.20
C LYS A 244 -10.44 31.34 -2.60
N MET A 245 -10.54 31.73 -1.33
CA MET A 245 -11.81 32.15 -0.75
C MET A 245 -12.05 33.63 -1.12
N PRO A 246 -13.23 34.03 -1.62
CA PRO A 246 -14.46 33.26 -1.85
C PRO A 246 -14.42 32.35 -3.08
N ARG A 247 -15.18 31.24 -3.03
CA ARG A 247 -15.23 30.23 -4.11
C ARG A 247 -15.97 30.73 -5.36
N THR A 248 -15.49 30.30 -6.53
CA THR A 248 -16.12 30.51 -7.82
C THR A 248 -17.37 29.63 -7.95
N LYS A 249 -18.54 30.26 -8.17
CA LYS A 249 -19.83 29.56 -8.39
C LYS A 249 -20.29 29.61 -9.84
N ALA A 250 -19.93 30.67 -10.56
CA ALA A 250 -20.30 30.81 -11.95
C ALA A 250 -19.19 31.48 -12.76
N VAL A 251 -19.21 31.26 -14.05
CA VAL A 251 -18.34 31.92 -15.02
C VAL A 251 -19.23 32.63 -16.03
N ARG A 252 -19.05 33.94 -16.17
CA ARG A 252 -19.74 34.76 -17.16
C ARG A 252 -18.80 35.05 -18.32
N ALA A 253 -19.20 34.70 -19.52
CA ALA A 253 -18.52 35.07 -20.76
C ALA A 253 -19.38 36.11 -21.49
N THR A 254 -18.78 37.20 -21.94
CA THR A 254 -19.46 38.29 -22.65
C THR A 254 -18.67 38.60 -23.91
N LEU A 255 -19.37 38.67 -25.04
CA LEU A 255 -18.78 39.11 -26.30
C LEU A 255 -18.98 40.61 -26.44
N ILE A 256 -17.88 41.33 -26.67
CA ILE A 256 -17.87 42.77 -26.81
C ILE A 256 -17.41 43.08 -28.24
N PRO A 257 -18.16 43.85 -29.02
CA PRO A 257 -17.77 44.21 -30.37
C PRO A 257 -16.55 45.16 -30.34
N ARG A 258 -15.87 45.29 -31.48
CA ARG A 258 -14.82 46.29 -31.65
C ARG A 258 -15.39 47.68 -31.36
N ALA A 259 -14.60 48.54 -30.71
CA ALA A 259 -14.98 49.94 -30.52
C ALA A 259 -15.47 50.56 -31.84
N GLN A 260 -16.53 51.36 -31.75
CA GLN A 260 -17.22 52.01 -32.89
C GLN A 260 -17.99 51.07 -33.83
N THR A 261 -18.03 49.76 -33.57
CA THR A 261 -18.80 48.80 -34.34
C THR A 261 -19.89 48.17 -33.46
N ARG A 262 -21.06 47.87 -34.04
CA ARG A 262 -22.16 47.15 -33.34
C ARG A 262 -22.34 45.70 -33.80
N THR A 263 -21.52 45.24 -34.76
CA THR A 263 -21.64 43.90 -35.33
C THR A 263 -20.94 42.87 -34.44
N LEU A 264 -21.71 41.89 -33.97
CA LEU A 264 -21.22 40.77 -33.17
C LEU A 264 -20.90 39.55 -34.06
N PRO A 265 -19.96 38.69 -33.64
CA PRO A 265 -19.64 37.46 -34.37
C PRO A 265 -20.82 36.49 -34.35
N GLN A 266 -21.10 35.89 -35.51
CA GLN A 266 -22.05 34.79 -35.65
C GLN A 266 -21.41 33.51 -35.13
N LEU A 267 -22.12 32.81 -34.26
CA LEU A 267 -21.69 31.61 -33.58
C LEU A 267 -22.75 30.54 -33.76
N TYR A 268 -22.33 29.31 -34.03
CA TYR A 268 -23.22 28.16 -34.00
C TYR A 268 -23.33 27.58 -32.59
N GLU A 269 -22.17 27.40 -31.95
CA GLU A 269 -22.07 26.82 -30.63
C GLU A 269 -20.91 27.46 -29.88
N ALA A 270 -21.08 27.60 -28.57
CA ALA A 270 -20.00 27.99 -27.67
C ALA A 270 -19.91 26.94 -26.56
N GLU A 271 -18.70 26.61 -26.17
CA GLU A 271 -18.44 25.69 -25.08
C GLU A 271 -17.41 26.30 -24.14
N ILE A 272 -17.61 26.10 -22.84
CA ILE A 272 -16.62 26.42 -21.82
C ILE A 272 -15.86 25.16 -21.46
N VAL A 273 -14.54 25.27 -21.39
CA VAL A 273 -13.64 24.22 -20.95
C VAL A 273 -12.88 24.73 -19.73
N ILE A 274 -13.20 24.18 -18.56
CA ILE A 274 -12.57 24.53 -17.30
C ILE A 274 -11.64 23.39 -16.89
N ASN A 275 -10.35 23.68 -16.85
CA ASN A 275 -9.32 22.74 -16.42
C ASN A 275 -8.75 23.18 -15.07
N SER A 276 -8.97 22.39 -14.02
CA SER A 276 -8.31 22.57 -12.73
C SER A 276 -7.04 21.74 -12.67
N LYS A 277 -5.91 22.40 -12.39
CA LYS A 277 -4.64 21.73 -12.11
C LYS A 277 -4.36 21.80 -10.61
N PRO A 278 -4.13 20.65 -9.94
CA PRO A 278 -3.77 20.64 -8.53
C PRO A 278 -2.41 21.32 -8.31
N PRO A 279 -2.14 21.79 -7.07
CA PRO A 279 -0.84 22.33 -6.69
C PRO A 279 0.27 21.30 -6.90
N TRP A 280 1.51 21.78 -7.05
CA TRP A 280 2.64 20.95 -7.49
C TRP A 280 2.87 19.69 -6.65
N ILE A 281 2.74 19.78 -5.32
CA ILE A 281 2.89 18.63 -4.40
C ILE A 281 1.84 17.55 -4.70
N LYS A 282 0.57 17.95 -4.81
CA LYS A 282 -0.54 17.03 -5.14
C LYS A 282 -0.40 16.46 -6.55
N ARG A 283 0.14 17.23 -7.50
CA ARG A 283 0.46 16.74 -8.85
C ARG A 283 1.55 15.67 -8.81
N MET A 284 2.60 15.88 -8.03
CA MET A 284 3.66 14.88 -7.86
C MET A 284 3.07 13.60 -7.25
N ALA A 285 2.27 13.71 -6.19
CA ALA A 285 1.58 12.59 -5.59
C ALA A 285 0.66 11.85 -6.57
N TYR A 286 -0.04 12.58 -7.45
CA TYR A 286 -0.86 11.99 -8.51
C TYR A 286 -0.02 11.20 -9.53
N ASN A 287 1.10 11.77 -9.99
CA ASN A 287 1.99 11.10 -10.94
C ASN A 287 2.64 9.85 -10.32
N TRP A 288 2.94 9.88 -9.03
CA TRP A 288 3.56 8.79 -8.27
C TRP A 288 2.54 7.94 -7.49
N LYS A 289 1.25 8.01 -7.84
CA LYS A 289 0.20 7.30 -7.11
C LYS A 289 0.44 5.79 -6.99
N TRP A 290 1.05 5.18 -8.01
CA TRP A 290 1.34 3.75 -8.02
C TRP A 290 2.49 3.39 -7.09
N THR A 291 3.57 4.19 -7.10
CA THR A 291 4.69 3.96 -6.19
C THR A 291 4.25 4.22 -4.75
N LEU A 292 3.56 5.33 -4.48
CA LEU A 292 2.99 5.61 -3.16
C LEU A 292 2.06 4.49 -2.69
N CYS A 293 1.20 3.96 -3.57
CA CYS A 293 0.33 2.83 -3.24
C CYS A 293 1.10 1.57 -2.83
N VAL A 294 2.17 1.22 -3.57
CA VAL A 294 3.01 0.06 -3.25
C VAL A 294 3.71 0.25 -1.91
N TRP A 295 4.34 1.41 -1.69
CA TRP A 295 5.04 1.71 -0.44
C TRP A 295 4.07 1.73 0.75
N THR A 296 2.93 2.42 0.65
CA THR A 296 1.92 2.46 1.72
C THR A 296 1.36 1.07 2.03
N SER A 297 1.09 0.26 1.01
CA SER A 297 0.64 -1.13 1.20
C SER A 297 1.71 -1.98 1.89
N MET A 298 2.99 -1.82 1.52
CA MET A 298 4.11 -2.52 2.15
C MET A 298 4.25 -2.14 3.63
N TYR A 299 4.25 -0.85 3.97
CA TYR A 299 4.31 -0.39 5.36
C TYR A 299 3.12 -0.90 6.18
N LEU A 300 1.91 -0.84 5.62
CA LEU A 300 0.71 -1.33 6.28
C LEU A 300 0.75 -2.84 6.48
N TYR A 301 1.26 -3.59 5.50
CA TYR A 301 1.44 -5.04 5.61
C TYR A 301 2.43 -5.41 6.73
N VAL A 302 3.58 -4.73 6.82
CA VAL A 302 4.54 -4.94 7.90
C VAL A 302 3.92 -4.61 9.26
N ALA A 303 3.13 -3.53 9.36
CA ALA A 303 2.43 -3.17 10.59
C ALA A 303 1.34 -4.20 11.00
N ILE A 304 0.57 -4.72 10.03
CA ILE A 304 -0.39 -5.80 10.27
C ILE A 304 0.35 -7.07 10.71
N LEU A 305 1.49 -7.39 10.09
CA LEU A 305 2.29 -8.55 10.44
C LEU A 305 2.88 -8.44 11.86
N THR A 306 3.41 -7.28 12.24
CA THR A 306 3.95 -7.06 13.59
C THR A 306 2.85 -7.11 14.65
N ALA A 307 1.67 -6.54 14.37
CA ALA A 307 0.51 -6.65 15.24
C ALA A 307 0.03 -8.11 15.35
N LEU A 308 -0.03 -8.85 14.25
CA LEU A 308 -0.36 -10.28 14.25
C LEU A 308 0.65 -11.07 15.08
N LEU A 309 1.95 -10.81 14.94
CA LEU A 309 2.99 -11.49 15.72
C LEU A 309 2.93 -11.13 17.21
N TRP A 310 2.54 -9.91 17.56
CA TRP A 310 2.40 -9.48 18.96
C TRP A 310 1.14 -10.07 19.61
N CYS A 311 -0.01 -10.02 18.93
CA CYS A 311 -1.30 -10.50 19.45
C CYS A 311 -1.45 -12.02 19.37
N PHE A 312 -0.91 -12.66 18.32
CA PHE A 312 -1.06 -14.09 18.06
C PHE A 312 0.23 -14.88 18.32
N ARG A 313 1.23 -14.30 19.00
CA ARG A 313 2.39 -15.05 19.51
C ARG A 313 2.02 -16.36 20.23
N PRO A 314 0.98 -16.41 21.09
CA PRO A 314 0.56 -17.68 21.72
C PRO A 314 -0.20 -18.64 20.79
N VAL A 315 -0.76 -18.16 19.67
CA VAL A 315 -1.56 -18.96 18.71
C VAL A 315 -0.69 -19.53 17.59
N LEU A 316 0.36 -18.81 17.17
CA LEU A 316 1.33 -19.24 16.16
C LEU A 316 2.36 -20.24 16.70
N PHE A 317 2.65 -20.20 18.01
CA PHE A 317 3.57 -21.13 18.68
C PHE A 317 2.89 -21.90 19.82
N PRO A 318 1.96 -22.85 19.54
CA PRO A 318 1.44 -23.75 20.57
C PRO A 318 2.51 -24.74 21.07
N TYR A 319 3.69 -24.80 20.42
CA TYR A 319 4.70 -25.83 20.65
C TYR A 319 5.66 -25.55 21.82
N THR A 320 5.78 -24.30 22.28
CA THR A 320 6.64 -24.00 23.44
C THR A 320 6.02 -24.48 24.75
N SER A 321 4.69 -24.51 24.85
CA SER A 321 4.00 -24.97 26.07
C SER A 321 4.09 -26.49 26.27
N SER A 322 4.17 -27.30 25.21
CA SER A 322 4.36 -28.76 25.36
C SER A 322 5.79 -29.14 25.76
N ARG A 323 6.79 -28.28 25.51
CA ARG A 323 8.17 -28.58 25.93
C ARG A 323 8.35 -28.39 27.42
N THR A 324 7.75 -27.35 28.01
CA THR A 324 7.77 -27.14 29.47
C THR A 324 7.05 -28.24 30.22
N ILE A 325 5.92 -28.73 29.70
CA ILE A 325 5.15 -29.84 30.33
C ILE A 325 5.91 -31.17 30.23
N SER A 326 6.55 -31.45 29.09
CA SER A 326 7.32 -32.69 28.91
C SER A 326 8.66 -32.67 29.66
N GLU A 327 9.25 -31.49 29.87
CA GLU A 327 10.47 -31.32 30.66
C GLU A 327 10.18 -31.37 32.17
N SER A 328 9.01 -30.90 32.63
CA SER A 328 8.54 -31.10 34.00
C SER A 328 8.16 -32.54 34.31
N GLU A 329 7.49 -33.25 33.38
CA GLU A 329 7.19 -34.68 33.56
C GLU A 329 8.47 -35.54 33.61
N ASN A 330 9.47 -35.24 32.78
CA ASN A 330 10.73 -35.98 32.81
C ASN A 330 11.53 -35.72 34.10
N LEU A 331 11.50 -34.49 34.63
CA LEU A 331 12.17 -34.16 35.90
C LEU A 331 11.48 -34.86 37.08
N GLU A 332 10.15 -34.92 37.08
CA GLU A 332 9.39 -35.67 38.12
C GLU A 332 9.65 -37.17 38.04
N ILE A 333 9.74 -37.76 36.83
CA ILE A 333 10.05 -39.18 36.66
C ILE A 333 11.48 -39.48 37.11
N GLU A 334 12.45 -38.62 36.81
CA GLU A 334 13.86 -38.79 37.22
C GLU A 334 14.03 -38.70 38.74
N VAL A 335 13.34 -37.75 39.40
CA VAL A 335 13.35 -37.62 40.87
C VAL A 335 12.68 -38.83 41.56
N VAL A 336 11.58 -39.34 40.99
CA VAL A 336 10.90 -40.53 41.52
C VAL A 336 11.76 -41.79 41.33
N GLU A 337 12.49 -41.90 40.22
CA GLU A 337 13.38 -43.03 39.96
C GLU A 337 14.59 -43.01 40.91
N GLU A 338 15.18 -41.84 41.18
CA GLU A 338 16.25 -41.68 42.18
C GLU A 338 15.77 -41.99 43.61
N GLU A 339 14.58 -41.54 44.01
CA GLU A 339 14.03 -41.88 45.33
C GLU A 339 13.77 -43.39 45.47
N GLN A 340 13.25 -44.03 44.43
CA GLN A 340 13.03 -45.48 44.44
C GLN A 340 14.35 -46.25 44.53
N GLU A 341 15.40 -45.79 43.85
CA GLU A 341 16.72 -46.42 43.90
C GLU A 341 17.36 -46.27 45.30
N GLN A 342 17.24 -45.09 45.92
CA GLN A 342 17.70 -44.86 47.30
C GLN A 342 16.93 -45.70 48.33
N VAL A 343 15.60 -45.84 48.18
CA VAL A 343 14.78 -46.70 49.03
C VAL A 343 15.15 -48.18 48.85
N MET A 344 15.45 -48.60 47.61
CA MET A 344 15.90 -49.97 47.33
C MET A 344 17.28 -50.23 47.94
N GLU A 345 18.20 -49.26 47.89
CA GLU A 345 19.50 -49.33 48.57
C GLU A 345 19.35 -49.43 50.09
N ARG A 346 18.47 -48.62 50.71
CA ARG A 346 18.20 -48.72 52.16
C ARG A 346 17.67 -50.09 52.55
N ARG A 347 16.71 -50.65 51.79
CA ARG A 347 16.21 -52.02 52.01
C ARG A 347 17.30 -53.08 51.82
N ARG A 348 18.24 -52.88 50.88
CA ARG A 348 19.39 -53.79 50.71
C ARG A 348 20.35 -53.73 51.89
N ARG A 349 20.56 -52.55 52.48
CA ARG A 349 21.38 -52.37 53.70
C ARG A 349 20.72 -53.01 54.92
N GLU A 350 19.39 -52.87 55.06
CA GLU A 350 18.64 -53.54 56.13
C GLU A 350 18.68 -55.06 56.02
N ARG A 351 18.51 -55.62 54.81
CA ARG A 351 18.64 -57.07 54.58
C ARG A 351 20.05 -57.60 54.86
N ARG A 352 21.09 -56.77 54.70
CA ARG A 352 22.47 -57.15 55.00
C ARG A 352 22.76 -57.20 56.50
N ASN A 353 21.99 -56.47 57.31
CA ASN A 353 22.14 -56.39 58.77
C ASN A 353 21.19 -57.30 59.56
N GLN A 354 20.40 -58.15 58.89
CA GLN A 354 19.46 -59.03 59.56
C GLN A 354 20.13 -60.38 59.91
N PRO A 355 20.22 -60.78 61.20
CA PRO A 355 20.86 -62.04 61.57
C PRO A 355 19.99 -63.24 61.15
N ARG A 356 20.63 -64.25 60.55
CA ARG A 356 20.02 -65.52 60.14
C ARG A 356 19.41 -66.24 61.36
N ARG A 357 18.08 -66.20 61.51
CA ARG A 357 17.35 -67.12 62.40
C ARG A 357 17.50 -68.55 61.89
N ARG A 358 18.13 -69.42 62.68
CA ARG A 358 18.11 -70.88 62.50
C ARG A 358 16.74 -71.40 62.91
N ASN A 359 16.04 -72.04 61.99
CA ASN A 359 14.88 -72.87 62.31
C ASN A 359 15.40 -74.29 62.61
N PHE A 360 15.19 -74.79 63.83
CA PHE A 360 15.31 -76.20 64.15
C PHE A 360 13.92 -76.82 64.11
N ALA A 361 13.78 -77.90 63.34
CA ALA A 361 12.59 -78.71 63.28
C ALA A 361 12.94 -80.15 63.66
N THR A 362 12.24 -80.64 64.69
CA THR A 362 11.74 -82.01 64.92
C THR A 362 12.81 -83.07 65.26
N THR A 363 12.67 -83.89 66.32
CA THR A 363 11.77 -85.05 66.32
C THR A 363 11.64 -85.68 67.72
N GLN A 364 10.40 -85.93 68.11
CA GLN A 364 9.97 -86.75 69.24
C GLN A 364 9.94 -88.23 68.80
N LYS A 365 10.54 -89.13 69.58
CA LYS A 365 10.30 -90.58 69.50
C LYS A 365 10.00 -91.12 70.91
N SER A 366 8.96 -91.94 70.97
CA SER A 366 8.41 -92.66 72.13
C SER A 366 9.29 -93.81 72.60
N TYR A 367 9.26 -94.16 73.89
CA TYR A 367 8.64 -95.37 74.47
C TYR A 367 9.07 -95.61 75.93
N THR A 368 8.12 -96.13 76.70
CA THR A 368 8.11 -96.62 78.10
C THR A 368 8.30 -95.64 79.24
#